data_AF-A0A928YFA7-F1
#
_entry.id   AF-A0A928YFA7-F1
#
_cell.length_a   1.000
_cell.length_b   1.000
_cell.length_c   1.000
_cell.angle_alpha   90.00
_cell.angle_beta   90.00
_cell.angle_gamma   90.00
#
_symmetry.space_group_name_H-M   'P 1'
#
loop_
_entity.id
_entity.type
_entity.pdbx_description
1 polymer ?
#
loop_
_entity_poly.entity_id
_entity_poly.type
_entity_poly.pdbx_seq_one_letter_code
_entity_poly.pdbx_strand_id
1 'polypeptide(L)'
;MTYPTSKPAVYTADGWAEILTTTKNLAVEEMLMVATYTKAPDWSYEKEWRITSFSRPPESGLFTDYRLNPRELAGIYLGPNISTEDRERIVALAGQYPAVAVHQVSIGMTREFNFSAAGG
;
A
#
# COMPACT_ATOMS: atom_id res chain seq x y z
N MET A 1 7.24 -2.81 -16.70
CA MET A 1 6.63 -1.75 -15.87
C MET A 1 6.16 -0.64 -16.79
N THR A 2 4.95 -0.14 -16.60
CA THR A 2 4.32 0.87 -17.47
C THR A 2 4.02 2.14 -16.67
N TYR A 3 4.08 3.28 -17.36
CA TYR A 3 3.85 4.62 -16.81
C TYR A 3 2.74 5.33 -17.60
N PRO A 4 1.50 4.82 -17.55
CA PRO A 4 0.41 5.33 -18.38
C PRO A 4 -0.04 6.72 -17.92
N THR A 5 -0.39 7.57 -18.88
CA THR A 5 -0.98 8.89 -18.63
C THR A 5 -2.47 8.81 -18.31
N SER A 6 -3.16 7.77 -18.78
CA SER A 6 -4.54 7.47 -18.43
C SER A 6 -4.61 6.73 -17.10
N LYS A 7 -5.54 7.14 -16.23
CA LYS A 7 -5.78 6.47 -14.95
C LYS A 7 -6.41 5.08 -15.18
N PRO A 8 -5.99 4.05 -14.43
CA PRO A 8 -6.54 2.69 -14.58
C PRO A 8 -8.00 2.59 -14.12
N ALA A 9 -8.68 1.50 -14.48
CA ALA A 9 -10.09 1.27 -14.16
C ALA A 9 -10.40 1.44 -12.66
N VAL A 10 -9.50 1.00 -11.77
CA VAL A 10 -9.57 1.17 -10.30
C VAL A 10 -9.61 2.63 -9.81
N TYR A 11 -9.51 3.62 -10.70
CA TYR A 11 -9.62 5.03 -10.36
C TYR A 11 -11.03 5.61 -10.58
N THR A 12 -11.89 4.93 -11.33
CA THR A 12 -13.21 5.45 -11.74
C THR A 12 -14.35 4.61 -11.17
N ALA A 13 -15.52 5.23 -10.96
CA ALA A 13 -16.69 4.50 -10.46
C ALA A 13 -17.14 3.39 -11.43
N ASP A 14 -17.15 3.68 -12.73
CA ASP A 14 -17.52 2.70 -13.76
C ASP A 14 -16.50 1.55 -13.83
N GLY A 15 -15.21 1.85 -13.76
CA GLY A 15 -14.18 0.81 -13.72
C GLY A 15 -14.26 -0.05 -12.45
N TRP A 16 -14.61 0.51 -11.29
CA TRP A 16 -14.92 -0.28 -10.10
C TRP A 16 -16.14 -1.17 -10.29
N ALA A 17 -17.20 -0.68 -10.95
CA ALA A 17 -18.38 -1.49 -11.22
C ALA A 17 -18.06 -2.67 -12.16
N GLU A 18 -17.25 -2.46 -13.19
CA GLU A 18 -16.77 -3.51 -14.08
C GLU A 18 -15.95 -4.58 -13.34
N ILE A 19 -14.98 -4.16 -12.52
CA ILE A 19 -14.13 -5.08 -11.73
C ILE A 19 -14.98 -5.90 -10.75
N LEU A 20 -15.91 -5.26 -10.05
CA LEU A 20 -16.75 -5.92 -9.03
C LEU A 20 -17.80 -6.87 -9.62
N THR A 21 -18.16 -6.68 -10.90
CA THR A 21 -19.13 -7.53 -11.62
C THR A 21 -18.46 -8.60 -12.50
N THR A 22 -17.13 -8.54 -12.63
CA THR A 22 -16.32 -9.51 -13.38
C THR A 22 -16.12 -10.82 -12.61
N THR A 23 -15.68 -11.87 -13.31
CA THR A 23 -15.30 -13.14 -12.68
C THR A 23 -14.15 -12.92 -11.69
N LYS A 24 -14.35 -13.34 -10.43
CA LYS A 24 -13.43 -13.09 -9.30
C LYS A 24 -11.95 -13.24 -9.63
N ASN A 25 -11.55 -14.33 -10.29
CA ASN A 25 -10.14 -14.60 -10.58
C ASN A 25 -9.54 -13.58 -11.55
N LEU A 26 -10.31 -13.19 -12.58
CA LEU A 26 -9.89 -12.18 -13.55
C LEU A 26 -9.81 -10.79 -12.88
N ALA A 27 -10.80 -10.45 -12.05
CA ALA A 27 -10.80 -9.20 -11.30
C ALA A 27 -9.57 -9.08 -10.37
N VAL A 28 -9.24 -10.16 -9.63
CA VAL A 28 -8.06 -10.19 -8.76
C VAL A 28 -6.77 -10.09 -9.57
N GLU A 29 -6.65 -10.83 -10.67
CA GLU A 29 -5.49 -10.78 -11.56
C GLU A 29 -5.28 -9.36 -12.11
N GLU A 30 -6.33 -8.72 -12.61
CA GLU A 30 -6.27 -7.36 -13.13
C GLU A 30 -5.82 -6.35 -12.05
N MET A 31 -6.41 -6.43 -10.86
CA MET A 31 -6.03 -5.58 -9.73
C MET A 31 -4.54 -5.76 -9.36
N LEU A 32 -4.06 -7.00 -9.30
CA LEU A 32 -2.66 -7.30 -8.99
C LEU A 32 -1.70 -6.84 -10.08
N MET A 33 -2.09 -6.99 -11.35
CA MET A 33 -1.32 -6.51 -12.50
C MET A 33 -1.18 -4.99 -12.47
N VAL A 34 -2.29 -4.27 -12.27
CA VAL A 34 -2.27 -2.81 -12.18
C VAL A 34 -1.42 -2.36 -10.98
N ALA A 35 -1.62 -2.95 -9.79
CA ALA A 35 -0.84 -2.57 -8.61
C ALA A 35 0.67 -2.85 -8.75
N THR A 36 1.02 -3.97 -9.39
CA THR A 36 2.41 -4.40 -9.52
C THR A 36 3.14 -3.65 -10.63
N TYR A 37 2.50 -3.45 -11.79
CA TYR A 37 3.20 -3.01 -13.00
C TYR A 37 2.91 -1.58 -13.43
N THR A 38 1.87 -0.94 -12.89
CA THR A 38 1.50 0.43 -13.25
C THR A 38 2.03 1.42 -12.23
N LYS A 39 2.71 2.46 -12.71
CA LYS A 39 3.21 3.58 -11.90
C LYS A 39 2.78 4.91 -12.50
N ALA A 40 2.73 5.93 -11.64
CA ALA A 40 2.43 7.27 -12.07
C ALA A 40 3.57 7.82 -12.96
N PRO A 41 3.28 8.53 -14.07
CA PRO A 41 4.30 8.98 -15.01
C PRO A 41 5.42 9.85 -14.42
N ASP A 42 5.08 10.64 -13.40
CA ASP A 42 6.00 11.48 -12.63
C ASP A 42 7.06 10.66 -11.87
N TRP A 43 6.82 9.37 -11.59
CA TRP A 43 7.76 8.46 -10.93
C TRP A 43 8.70 7.72 -11.89
N SER A 44 8.61 7.98 -13.20
CA SER A 44 9.38 7.23 -14.20
C SER A 44 10.89 7.38 -14.07
N TYR A 45 11.38 8.47 -13.48
CA TYR A 45 12.81 8.74 -13.31
C TYR A 45 13.48 7.80 -12.29
N GLU A 46 12.75 7.30 -11.29
CA GLU A 46 13.27 6.40 -10.24
C GLU A 46 13.68 5.03 -10.79
N LYS A 47 13.11 4.63 -11.94
CA LYS A 47 13.31 3.30 -12.55
C LYS A 47 13.10 2.16 -11.54
N GLU A 48 12.23 2.37 -10.55
CA GLU A 48 11.99 1.44 -9.44
C GLU A 48 11.45 0.10 -9.96
N TRP A 49 11.89 -1.00 -9.35
CA TRP A 49 11.41 -2.36 -9.62
C TRP A 49 10.52 -2.83 -8.46
N ARG A 50 9.37 -3.45 -8.78
CA ARG A 50 8.50 -4.09 -7.79
C ARG A 50 8.55 -5.59 -7.94
N ILE A 51 8.55 -6.30 -6.83
CA ILE A 51 8.40 -7.75 -6.77
C ILE A 51 7.17 -8.03 -5.90
N THR A 52 6.19 -8.72 -6.49
CA THR A 52 5.01 -9.19 -5.76
C THR A 52 5.11 -10.71 -5.70
N SER A 53 4.97 -11.28 -4.51
CA SER A 53 4.91 -12.72 -4.30
C SER A 53 3.70 -13.07 -3.44
N PHE A 54 3.29 -14.33 -3.51
CA PHE A 54 2.25 -14.88 -2.67
C PHE A 54 2.89 -15.73 -1.57
N SER A 55 2.16 -15.88 -0.46
CA SER A 55 2.50 -16.84 0.59
C SER A 55 2.65 -18.23 -0.02
N ARG A 56 3.73 -18.93 0.30
CA ARG A 56 3.96 -20.31 -0.17
C ARG A 56 3.03 -21.27 0.61
N PRO A 57 2.63 -22.42 0.06
CA PRO A 57 1.77 -23.38 0.76
C PRO A 57 2.21 -23.80 2.18
N PRO A 58 3.52 -23.97 2.49
CA PRO A 58 3.95 -24.29 3.86
C PRO A 58 4.08 -23.05 4.77
N GLU A 59 4.05 -21.83 4.23
CA GLU A 59 4.11 -20.61 5.04
C GLU A 59 2.75 -20.42 5.74
N SER A 60 2.77 -20.48 7.07
CA SER A 60 1.60 -20.27 7.93
C SER A 60 1.94 -19.32 9.08
N GLY A 61 0.98 -18.51 9.50
CA GLY A 61 1.15 -17.53 10.58
C GLY A 61 1.49 -16.10 10.10
N LEU A 62 1.87 -15.25 11.05
CA LEU A 62 2.19 -13.82 10.83
C LEU A 62 3.71 -13.53 10.82
N PHE A 63 4.52 -14.57 10.65
CA PHE A 63 5.97 -14.48 10.70
C PHE A 63 6.57 -15.01 9.40
N THR A 64 7.77 -14.52 9.09
CA THR A 64 8.58 -14.96 7.96
C THR A 64 9.99 -15.22 8.47
N ASP A 65 10.70 -16.15 7.85
CA ASP A 65 12.12 -16.41 8.16
C ASP A 65 13.02 -15.21 7.77
N TYR A 66 12.51 -14.30 6.93
CA TYR A 66 13.16 -13.04 6.58
C TYR A 66 12.96 -12.00 7.68
N ARG A 67 13.97 -11.84 8.53
CA ARG A 67 13.97 -10.75 9.51
C ARG A 67 14.08 -9.39 8.81
N LEU A 68 13.21 -8.46 9.21
CA LEU A 68 13.31 -7.05 8.81
C LEU A 68 14.46 -6.40 9.60
N ASN A 69 15.39 -5.74 8.92
CA ASN A 69 16.37 -4.91 9.62
C ASN A 69 15.65 -3.70 10.23
N PRO A 70 15.86 -3.34 11.51
CA PRO A 70 15.21 -2.18 12.11
C PRO A 70 15.41 -0.85 11.36
N ARG A 71 16.43 -0.76 10.50
CA ARG A 71 16.71 0.42 9.64
C ARG A 71 16.07 0.36 8.26
N GLU A 72 15.53 -0.77 7.84
CA GLU A 72 14.88 -0.94 6.53
C GLU A 72 13.46 -0.37 6.51
N LEU A 73 12.81 -0.24 7.68
CA LEU A 73 11.47 0.30 7.78
C LEU A 73 11.49 1.83 7.69
N ALA A 74 11.17 2.37 6.51
CA ALA A 74 11.20 3.80 6.26
C ALA A 74 9.92 4.55 6.67
N GLY A 75 8.75 3.92 6.54
CA GLY A 75 7.48 4.61 6.78
C GLY A 75 6.31 3.71 7.16
N ILE A 76 5.46 4.20 8.06
CA ILE A 76 4.16 3.61 8.43
C ILE A 76 3.07 4.63 8.14
N TYR A 77 2.03 4.23 7.41
CA TYR A 77 0.91 5.08 7.06
C TYR A 77 -0.36 4.58 7.76
N LEU A 78 -0.78 5.30 8.80
CA LEU A 78 -1.96 5.00 9.60
C LEU A 78 -3.20 5.46 8.83
N GLY A 79 -4.05 4.50 8.44
CA GLY A 79 -5.25 4.78 7.65
C GLY A 79 -6.22 5.76 8.34
N PRO A 80 -7.09 6.44 7.56
CA PRO A 80 -8.00 7.46 8.07
C PRO A 80 -9.05 6.93 9.06
N ASN A 81 -9.37 5.64 9.00
CA ASN A 81 -10.38 4.98 9.84
C ASN A 81 -9.75 4.00 10.84
N ILE A 82 -8.45 4.12 11.13
CA ILE A 82 -7.79 3.28 12.14
C ILE A 82 -8.41 3.52 13.53
N SER A 83 -8.56 2.47 14.33
CA SER A 83 -8.99 2.62 15.72
C SER A 83 -7.92 3.34 16.54
N THR A 84 -8.32 4.06 17.59
CA THR A 84 -7.35 4.71 18.50
C THR A 84 -6.43 3.68 19.15
N GLU A 85 -6.97 2.52 19.53
CA GLU A 85 -6.23 1.43 20.15
C GLU A 85 -5.14 0.87 19.22
N ASP A 86 -5.49 0.55 17.97
CA ASP A 86 -4.53 0.04 16.99
C ASP A 86 -3.49 1.09 16.62
N ARG A 87 -3.91 2.36 16.52
CA ARG A 87 -3.01 3.48 16.26
C ARG A 87 -1.92 3.56 17.33
N GLU A 88 -2.31 3.59 18.60
CA GLU A 88 -1.38 3.67 19.72
C GLU A 88 -0.45 2.46 19.77
N ARG A 89 -1.01 1.26 19.57
CA ARG A 89 -0.24 0.02 19.51
C ARG A 89 0.82 0.04 18.41
N ILE A 90 0.46 0.49 17.21
CA ILE A 90 1.39 0.56 16.08
C ILE A 90 2.46 1.63 16.32
N VAL A 91 2.10 2.81 16.84
CA VAL A 91 3.08 3.87 17.18
C VAL A 91 4.07 3.37 18.22
N ALA A 92 3.61 2.65 19.26
CA ALA A 92 4.49 2.07 20.27
C ALA A 92 5.47 1.03 19.66
N LEU A 93 4.99 0.19 18.73
CA LEU A 93 5.85 -0.76 18.01
C LEU A 93 6.86 -0.06 17.09
N ALA A 94 6.45 1.04 16.45
CA ALA A 94 7.28 1.84 15.55
C ALA A 94 8.51 2.41 16.28
N GLY A 95 8.42 2.70 17.58
CA GLY A 95 9.55 3.16 18.40
C GLY A 95 10.75 2.21 18.44
N GLN A 96 10.59 0.94 18.05
CA GLN A 96 11.69 -0.03 17.93
C GLN A 96 12.51 0.13 16.63
N TYR A 97 12.04 0.95 15.68
CA TYR A 97 12.60 1.12 14.35
C TYR A 97 13.15 2.55 14.20
N PRO A 98 14.46 2.77 14.34
CA PRO A 98 15.02 4.12 14.47
C PRO A 98 14.90 4.99 13.20
N ALA A 99 14.65 4.37 12.04
CA ALA A 99 14.57 5.07 10.76
C ALA A 99 13.12 5.30 10.28
N VAL A 100 12.12 4.86 11.04
CA VAL A 100 10.73 4.90 10.58
C VAL A 100 10.08 6.27 10.81
N ALA A 101 9.41 6.77 9.77
CA ALA A 101 8.47 7.88 9.89
C ALA A 101 7.03 7.36 10.01
N VAL A 102 6.28 7.82 11.01
CA VAL A 102 4.86 7.47 11.15
C VAL A 102 4.01 8.62 10.64
N HIS A 103 3.09 8.32 9.73
CA HIS A 103 2.20 9.29 9.09
C HIS A 103 0.74 8.96 9.40
N GLN A 104 -0.03 9.97 9.79
CA GLN A 104 -1.48 9.88 9.83
C GLN A 104 -2.05 10.25 8.45
N VAL A 105 -2.86 9.36 7.89
CA VAL A 105 -3.57 9.58 6.63
C VAL A 105 -4.94 10.16 6.92
N SER A 106 -5.35 11.15 6.13
CA SER A 106 -6.73 11.64 6.05
C SER A 106 -7.16 11.74 4.59
N ILE A 107 -8.47 11.65 4.32
CA ILE A 107 -9.02 11.82 2.96
C ILE A 107 -9.46 13.28 2.82
N GLY A 108 -8.83 14.00 1.90
CA GLY A 108 -9.18 15.38 1.56
C GLY A 108 -10.49 15.48 0.77
N MET A 109 -10.99 16.71 0.64
CA MET A 109 -12.22 17.02 -0.10
C MET A 109 -12.16 16.61 -1.59
N THR A 110 -10.96 16.48 -2.14
CA THR A 110 -10.67 16.02 -3.52
C THR A 110 -10.59 14.49 -3.65
N ARG A 111 -10.87 13.73 -2.58
CA ARG A 111 -10.64 12.27 -2.47
C ARG A 111 -9.16 11.88 -2.57
N GLU A 112 -8.26 12.82 -2.32
CA GLU A 112 -6.82 12.57 -2.24
C GLU A 112 -6.41 12.25 -0.80
N PHE A 113 -5.32 11.50 -0.64
CA PHE A 113 -4.74 11.25 0.67
C PHE A 113 -3.86 12.42 1.09
N ASN A 114 -4.12 12.95 2.28
CA ASN A 114 -3.25 13.90 2.95
C ASN A 114 -2.48 13.18 4.05
N PHE A 115 -1.17 13.42 4.11
CA PHE A 115 -0.27 12.83 5.08
C PHE A 115 0.20 13.89 6.08
N SER A 116 0.00 13.65 7.37
CA SER A 116 0.59 14.45 8.44
C SER A 116 1.49 13.58 9.31
N ALA A 117 2.48 14.16 9.98
CA ALA A 117 3.28 13.41 10.94
C ALA A 117 2.37 12.92 12.07
N ALA A 118 2.34 11.61 12.32
CA ALA A 118 1.78 11.06 13.54
C ALA A 118 2.88 11.20 14.59
N GLY A 119 2.77 12.23 15.44
CA GLY A 119 3.78 12.55 16.44
C GLY A 119 4.21 11.34 17.27
N GLY A 120 5.52 11.30 17.58
CA GLY A 120 6.10 10.49 18.64
C GLY A 120 5.95 11.16 20.00
#